data_AF-A0A9P8SSR4-F1
#
_entry.id   AF-A0A9P8SSR4-F1
#
_cell.length_a   1.000
_cell.length_b   1.000
_cell.length_c   1.000
_cell.angle_alpha   90.00
_cell.angle_beta   90.00
_cell.angle_gamma   90.00
#
_symmetry.space_group_name_H-M   'P 1'
#
loop_
_entity.id
_entity.type
_entity.pdbx_description
1 polymer ?
#
loop_
_entity_poly.entity_id
_entity_poly.type
_entity_poly.pdbx_seq_one_letter_code
_entity_poly.pdbx_strand_id
1 'polypeptide(L)'
;MVHITALPSELLTLIVSYVDPSSWKDLRQTCRLLSYVTAQLLFESLKLYPTQASYEIMDEILTGSSLEDAVKTVYINTREHPYDSDDEEEAYFPGEFENRISRLKTLSKVQNVVLQFDKRCGVSRHHWITKPPQTVAFRKKALSVLFEWLASLEAPLQSLGI
;
A
#
# COMPACT_ATOMS: atom_id res chain seq x y z
N MET A 1 -28.04 -21.65 22.00
CA MET A 1 -27.33 -20.37 21.75
C MET A 1 -26.53 -20.53 20.48
N VAL A 2 -26.76 -19.66 19.49
CA VAL A 2 -25.96 -19.65 18.25
C VAL A 2 -24.70 -18.85 18.54
N HIS A 3 -23.54 -19.49 18.46
CA HIS A 3 -22.25 -18.81 18.56
C HIS A 3 -21.81 -18.37 17.17
N ILE A 4 -21.45 -17.10 17.02
CA ILE A 4 -20.96 -16.54 15.75
C ILE A 4 -19.75 -17.31 15.22
N THR A 5 -18.92 -17.87 16.12
CA THR A 5 -17.74 -18.69 15.78
C THR A 5 -18.07 -20.07 15.19
N ALA A 6 -19.35 -20.47 15.17
CA ALA A 6 -19.80 -21.71 14.52
C ALA A 6 -20.13 -21.50 13.03
N LEU A 7 -20.07 -20.26 12.54
CA LEU A 7 -20.27 -19.96 11.12
C LEU A 7 -19.03 -20.37 10.29
N PRO A 8 -19.22 -20.77 9.03
CA PRO A 8 -18.13 -20.93 8.07
C PRO A 8 -17.28 -19.66 7.94
N SER A 9 -15.99 -19.83 7.62
CA SER A 9 -15.02 -18.73 7.51
C SER A 9 -15.42 -17.69 6.46
N GLU A 10 -16.11 -18.09 5.40
CA GLU A 10 -16.58 -17.24 4.33
C GLU A 10 -17.66 -16.27 4.84
N LEU A 11 -18.62 -16.78 5.63
CA LEU A 11 -19.66 -15.96 6.24
C LEU A 11 -19.08 -15.04 7.30
N LEU A 12 -18.11 -15.51 8.08
CA LEU A 12 -17.41 -14.69 9.05
C LEU A 12 -16.63 -13.56 8.37
N THR A 13 -15.93 -13.85 7.27
CA THR A 13 -15.19 -12.85 6.50
C THR A 13 -16.12 -11.79 5.96
N LEU A 14 -17.27 -12.19 5.41
CA LEU A 14 -18.30 -11.27 4.92
C LEU A 14 -18.89 -10.42 6.06
N ILE A 15 -19.18 -10.99 7.23
CA ILE A 15 -19.69 -10.23 8.37
C ILE A 15 -18.65 -9.19 8.83
N VAL A 16 -17.39 -9.61 8.97
CA VAL A 16 -16.30 -8.72 9.41
C VAL A 16 -16.02 -7.63 8.37
N SER A 17 -16.19 -7.89 7.07
CA SER A 17 -16.00 -6.86 6.03
C SER A 17 -17.01 -5.70 6.10
N TYR A 18 -18.14 -5.89 6.78
CA TYR A 18 -19.10 -4.80 7.06
C TYR A 18 -18.80 -4.03 8.35
N VAL A 19 -17.82 -4.48 9.14
CA VAL A 19 -17.38 -3.74 10.34
C VAL A 19 -16.43 -2.63 9.93
N ASP A 20 -16.51 -1.50 10.60
CA ASP A 20 -15.63 -0.36 10.36
C ASP A 20 -14.13 -0.75 10.45
N PRO A 21 -13.28 -0.30 9.52
CA PRO A 21 -11.85 -0.62 9.53
C PRO A 21 -11.13 -0.26 10.83
N SER A 22 -11.60 0.77 11.53
CA SER A 22 -11.08 1.17 12.85
C SER A 22 -11.24 0.08 13.91
N SER A 23 -12.30 -0.73 13.82
CA SER A 23 -12.65 -1.76 14.81
C SER A 23 -12.03 -3.13 14.50
N TRP A 24 -11.40 -3.31 13.33
CA TRP A 24 -10.75 -4.57 12.97
C TRP A 24 -9.61 -4.94 13.91
N LYS A 25 -8.86 -3.96 14.42
CA LYS A 25 -7.79 -4.21 15.40
C LYS A 25 -8.34 -4.77 16.71
N ASP A 26 -9.47 -4.24 17.17
CA ASP A 26 -10.12 -4.71 18.40
C ASP A 26 -10.69 -6.12 18.19
N LEU A 27 -11.37 -6.36 17.06
CA LEU A 27 -11.87 -7.68 16.69
C LEU A 27 -10.75 -8.73 16.57
N ARG A 28 -9.57 -8.33 16.09
CA ARG A 28 -8.41 -9.22 16.00
C ARG A 28 -7.99 -9.75 17.38
N GLN A 29 -8.23 -8.98 18.44
CA GLN A 29 -7.81 -9.28 19.80
C GLN A 29 -8.84 -10.09 20.61
N THR A 30 -10.06 -10.30 20.10
CA THR A 30 -11.11 -10.99 20.86
C THR A 30 -10.92 -12.51 20.92
N CYS A 31 -10.55 -13.14 19.78
CA CYS A 31 -10.33 -14.59 19.72
C CYS A 31 -9.49 -14.99 18.50
N ARG A 32 -8.92 -16.21 18.51
CA ARG A 32 -8.04 -16.70 17.44
C ARG A 32 -8.69 -16.73 16.05
N LEU A 33 -9.97 -17.11 15.97
CA LEU A 33 -10.70 -17.19 14.70
C LEU A 33 -10.88 -15.80 14.08
N LEU A 34 -11.35 -14.83 14.86
CA LEU A 34 -11.48 -13.45 14.40
C LEU A 34 -10.12 -12.82 14.15
N SER A 35 -9.09 -13.21 14.91
CA SER A 35 -7.70 -12.80 14.66
C SER A 35 -7.22 -13.17 13.26
N TYR A 36 -7.50 -14.41 12.82
CA TYR A 36 -7.17 -14.89 11.49
C TYR A 36 -7.95 -14.14 10.40
N VAL A 37 -9.28 -14.04 10.55
CA VAL A 37 -10.15 -13.38 9.55
C VAL A 37 -9.83 -11.89 9.39
N THR A 38 -9.70 -11.17 10.51
CA THR A 38 -9.41 -9.73 10.50
C THR A 38 -8.01 -9.43 9.99
N ALA A 39 -7.03 -10.31 10.22
CA ALA A 39 -5.69 -10.12 9.65
C ALA A 39 -5.73 -10.08 8.12
N GLN A 40 -6.51 -10.96 7.48
CA GLN A 40 -6.64 -10.96 6.02
C GLN A 40 -7.19 -9.62 5.48
N LEU A 41 -8.13 -9.00 6.20
CA LEU A 41 -8.70 -7.70 5.83
C LEU A 41 -7.75 -6.53 6.15
N LEU A 42 -7.10 -6.54 7.32
CA LEU A 42 -6.16 -5.50 7.74
C LEU A 42 -4.96 -5.37 6.81
N PHE A 43 -4.47 -6.51 6.29
CA PHE A 43 -3.31 -6.58 5.41
C PHE A 43 -3.69 -6.71 3.94
N GLU A 44 -4.97 -6.55 3.58
CA GLU A 44 -5.42 -6.59 2.18
C GLU A 44 -4.79 -5.48 1.33
N SER A 45 -4.51 -4.34 1.97
CA SER A 45 -3.86 -3.18 1.35
C SER A 45 -2.54 -2.87 2.02
N LEU A 46 -1.46 -2.88 1.25
CA LEU A 46 -0.13 -2.44 1.66
C LEU A 46 0.09 -1.00 1.20
N LYS A 47 0.51 -0.12 2.12
CA LYS A 47 0.92 1.25 1.79
C LYS A 47 2.42 1.39 2.01
N LEU A 48 3.15 1.65 0.94
CA LEU A 48 4.58 1.88 0.95
C LEU A 48 4.85 3.38 0.83
N TYR A 49 5.63 3.93 1.76
CA TYR A 49 6.12 5.31 1.79
C TYR A 49 7.65 5.31 1.80
N PRO A 50 8.32 6.39 1.36
CA PRO A 50 9.78 6.48 1.36
C PRO A 50 10.34 6.77 2.77
N THR A 51 9.93 5.97 3.76
CA THR A 51 10.23 6.19 5.18
C THR A 51 10.64 4.87 5.84
N GLN A 52 11.55 4.96 6.80
CA GLN A 52 12.09 3.79 7.49
C GLN A 52 10.99 2.96 8.17
N ALA A 53 10.04 3.62 8.84
CA ALA A 53 8.90 2.95 9.48
C ALA A 53 8.04 2.18 8.45
N SER A 54 7.84 2.74 7.26
CA SER A 54 7.09 2.04 6.21
C SER A 54 7.85 0.83 5.66
N TYR A 55 9.19 0.88 5.61
CA TYR A 55 10.01 -0.24 5.14
C TYR A 55 9.98 -1.41 6.12
N GLU A 56 10.05 -1.13 7.42
CA GLU A 56 9.98 -2.14 8.48
C GLU A 56 8.63 -2.88 8.44
N ILE A 57 7.52 -2.15 8.35
CA ILE A 57 6.18 -2.75 8.22
C ILE A 57 6.10 -3.64 6.97
N MET A 58 6.63 -3.17 5.84
CA MET A 58 6.65 -3.95 4.60
C MET A 58 7.48 -5.24 4.79
N ASP A 59 8.66 -5.14 5.37
CA ASP A 59 9.54 -6.29 5.58
C ASP A 59 8.93 -7.33 6.53
N GLU A 60 8.21 -6.89 7.57
CA GLU A 60 7.44 -7.77 8.45
C GLU A 60 6.33 -8.51 7.70
N ILE A 61 5.61 -7.83 6.80
CA ILE A 61 4.57 -8.46 5.97
C ILE A 61 5.20 -9.48 5.00
N LEU A 62 6.32 -9.13 4.34
CA LEU A 62 7.00 -10.02 3.41
C LEU A 62 7.67 -11.22 4.07
N THR A 63 8.00 -11.14 5.36
CA THR A 63 8.56 -12.28 6.12
C THR A 63 7.47 -13.14 6.76
N GLY A 64 6.26 -12.61 6.93
CA GLY A 64 5.11 -13.32 7.44
C GLY A 64 4.42 -14.19 6.37
N SER A 65 4.62 -15.51 6.44
CA SER A 65 4.12 -16.50 5.46
C SER A 65 2.60 -16.54 5.22
N SER A 66 1.79 -15.85 6.04
CA SER A 66 0.33 -15.78 5.86
C SER A 66 -0.19 -14.38 5.53
N LEU A 67 0.67 -13.36 5.65
CA LEU A 67 0.31 -11.96 5.40
C LEU A 67 0.64 -11.54 3.98
N GLU A 68 1.70 -12.08 3.38
CA GLU A 68 2.03 -11.86 1.97
C GLU A 68 0.83 -12.20 1.05
N ASP A 69 0.14 -13.28 1.39
CA ASP A 69 -1.00 -13.80 0.65
C ASP A 69 -2.28 -12.98 0.85
N ALA A 70 -2.33 -12.15 1.90
CA ALA A 70 -3.46 -11.26 2.15
C ALA A 70 -3.42 -10.04 1.24
N VAL A 71 -2.22 -9.57 0.85
CA VAL A 71 -2.04 -8.32 0.10
C VAL A 71 -2.58 -8.45 -1.32
N LYS A 72 -3.66 -7.73 -1.61
CA LYS A 72 -4.25 -7.63 -2.96
C LYS A 72 -4.05 -6.27 -3.59
N THR A 73 -3.87 -5.24 -2.77
CA THR A 73 -3.70 -3.86 -3.23
C THR A 73 -2.41 -3.26 -2.69
N VAL A 74 -1.62 -2.66 -3.56
CA VAL A 74 -0.39 -1.94 -3.20
C VAL A 74 -0.53 -0.46 -3.54
N TYR A 75 -0.33 0.40 -2.54
CA TYR A 75 -0.20 1.84 -2.72
C TYR A 75 1.27 2.22 -2.59
N ILE A 76 1.87 2.71 -3.67
CA ILE A 76 3.24 3.26 -3.68
C ILE A 76 3.09 4.78 -3.56
N ASN A 77 3.32 5.31 -2.38
CA ASN A 77 3.23 6.73 -2.11
C ASN A 77 4.61 7.33 -2.21
N THR A 78 4.79 8.34 -3.05
CA THR A 78 6.10 9.01 -3.21
C THR A 78 6.37 10.06 -2.12
N ARG A 79 5.43 10.25 -1.18
CA ARG A 79 5.53 11.16 -0.03
C ARG A 79 4.63 10.67 1.10
N GLU A 80 5.07 10.76 2.35
CA GLU A 80 4.30 10.37 3.54
C GLU A 80 3.19 11.37 3.88
N HIS A 81 3.54 12.66 3.86
CA HIS A 81 2.63 13.73 4.25
C HIS A 81 2.47 14.75 3.12
N PRO A 82 1.27 14.89 2.53
CA PRO A 82 1.00 15.87 1.47
C PRO A 82 0.88 17.32 1.98
N TYR A 83 1.11 17.56 3.28
CA TYR A 83 0.97 18.87 3.94
C TYR A 83 2.22 19.32 4.72
N ASP A 84 3.27 18.50 4.85
CA ASP A 84 4.31 18.75 5.85
C ASP A 84 5.41 19.73 5.47
N SER A 85 5.47 20.18 4.21
CA SER A 85 6.34 21.32 3.95
C SER A 85 5.97 22.14 2.73
N ASP A 86 6.05 23.45 2.93
CA ASP A 86 6.26 24.47 1.90
C ASP A 86 7.72 24.45 1.40
N ASP A 87 8.41 23.31 1.51
CA ASP A 87 9.75 23.17 0.96
C ASP A 87 9.64 23.27 -0.56
N GLU A 88 10.29 24.29 -1.12
CA GLU A 88 10.46 24.47 -2.55
C GLU A 88 11.45 23.45 -3.17
N GLU A 89 12.02 22.57 -2.34
CA GLU A 89 13.00 21.58 -2.77
C GLU A 89 12.34 20.39 -3.45
N GLU A 90 13.03 19.86 -4.47
CA GLU A 90 12.62 18.65 -5.15
C GLU A 90 12.72 17.45 -4.21
N ALA A 91 11.66 16.65 -4.14
CA ALA A 91 11.60 15.44 -3.36
C ALA A 91 12.72 14.48 -3.77
N TYR A 92 13.34 13.88 -2.77
CA TYR A 92 14.33 12.84 -2.97
C TYR A 92 13.66 11.49 -3.24
N PHE A 93 14.19 10.70 -4.19
CA PHE A 93 13.75 9.33 -4.47
C PHE A 93 14.85 8.35 -4.00
N PRO A 94 14.77 7.82 -2.77
CA PRO A 94 15.83 7.01 -2.20
C PRO A 94 16.06 5.71 -2.97
N GLY A 95 17.31 5.27 -3.08
CA GLY A 95 17.61 3.95 -3.65
C GLY A 95 17.02 2.79 -2.82
N GLU A 96 16.87 2.97 -1.51
CA GLU A 96 16.19 1.99 -0.65
C GLU A 96 14.70 1.85 -1.00
N PHE A 97 14.04 2.95 -1.35
CA PHE A 97 12.65 2.95 -1.79
C PHE A 97 12.48 2.12 -3.07
N GLU A 98 13.38 2.33 -4.04
CA GLU A 98 13.46 1.58 -5.29
C GLU A 98 13.66 0.07 -5.03
N ASN A 99 14.58 -0.27 -4.13
CA ASN A 99 14.83 -1.65 -3.72
C ASN A 99 13.59 -2.28 -3.06
N ARG A 100 12.84 -1.53 -2.24
CA ARG A 100 11.60 -2.04 -1.62
C ARG A 100 10.50 -2.27 -2.64
N ILE A 101 10.31 -1.38 -3.61
CA ILE A 101 9.35 -1.59 -4.71
C ILE A 101 9.68 -2.88 -5.46
N SER A 102 10.96 -3.11 -5.78
CA SER A 102 11.41 -4.31 -6.47
C SER A 102 11.14 -5.61 -5.70
N ARG A 103 11.14 -5.56 -4.36
CA ARG A 103 10.83 -6.71 -3.49
C ARG A 103 9.35 -7.07 -3.47
N LEU A 104 8.45 -6.16 -3.85
CA LEU A 104 7.02 -6.44 -3.91
C LEU A 104 6.64 -7.53 -4.91
N LYS A 105 7.56 -7.92 -5.81
CA LYS A 105 7.36 -9.06 -6.72
C LYS A 105 7.12 -10.39 -6.00
N THR A 106 7.46 -10.50 -4.72
CA THR A 106 7.16 -11.70 -3.92
C THR A 106 5.66 -11.83 -3.60
N LEU A 107 4.90 -10.74 -3.70
CA LEU A 107 3.47 -10.72 -3.45
C LEU A 107 2.70 -11.25 -4.67
N SER A 108 2.52 -12.57 -4.73
CA SER A 108 1.89 -13.25 -5.86
C SER A 108 0.40 -12.94 -6.07
N LYS A 109 -0.29 -12.42 -5.06
CA LYS A 109 -1.74 -12.17 -5.06
C LYS A 109 -2.13 -10.70 -5.30
N VAL A 110 -1.17 -9.83 -5.61
CA VAL A 110 -1.44 -8.42 -5.91
C VAL A 110 -2.25 -8.32 -7.21
N GLN A 111 -3.37 -7.63 -7.12
CA GLN A 111 -4.31 -7.41 -8.22
C GLN A 111 -4.41 -5.93 -8.58
N ASN A 112 -4.20 -5.04 -7.61
CA ASN A 112 -4.39 -3.62 -7.77
C ASN A 112 -3.16 -2.86 -7.31
N VAL A 113 -2.73 -1.90 -8.13
CA VAL A 113 -1.57 -1.05 -7.81
C VAL A 113 -1.96 0.40 -8.00
N VAL A 114 -1.56 1.25 -7.06
CA VAL A 114 -1.72 2.69 -7.17
C VAL A 114 -0.40 3.37 -6.87
N LEU A 115 0.17 4.09 -7.85
CA LEU A 115 1.27 5.02 -7.61
C LEU A 115 0.69 6.39 -7.29
N GLN A 116 1.04 6.97 -6.15
CA GLN A 116 0.55 8.28 -5.72
C GLN A 116 1.69 9.29 -5.71
N PHE A 117 1.53 10.32 -6.54
CA PHE A 117 2.37 11.50 -6.52
C PHE A 117 1.85 12.55 -5.55
N ASP A 118 2.70 13.51 -5.19
CA ASP A 118 2.28 14.70 -4.46
C ASP A 118 1.19 15.42 -5.27
N LYS A 119 0.08 15.82 -4.62
CA LYS A 119 -1.02 16.56 -5.25
C LYS A 119 -0.57 17.84 -5.98
N ARG A 120 0.58 18.41 -5.58
CA ARG A 120 1.21 19.61 -6.16
C ARG A 120 2.09 19.31 -7.37
N CYS A 121 2.24 18.05 -7.79
CA CYS A 121 3.07 17.66 -8.95
C CYS A 121 2.42 17.93 -10.32
N GLY A 122 1.15 18.37 -10.33
CA GLY A 122 0.36 18.62 -11.53
C GLY A 122 0.86 19.82 -12.34
N VAL A 123 0.52 19.81 -13.64
CA VAL A 123 0.87 20.87 -14.60
C VAL A 123 -0.08 22.08 -14.50
N SER A 124 -1.16 21.96 -13.72
CA SER A 124 -2.15 22.99 -13.50
C SER A 124 -1.47 24.24 -12.94
N ARG A 125 -1.54 25.35 -13.69
CA ARG A 125 -0.99 26.67 -13.35
C ARG A 125 -1.69 27.26 -12.12
N HIS A 126 -1.45 26.67 -10.97
CA HIS A 126 -1.61 27.35 -9.70
C HIS A 126 -0.49 28.37 -9.66
N HIS A 127 -0.86 29.63 -9.82
CA HIS A 127 0.05 30.78 -9.94
C HIS A 127 0.97 30.94 -8.73
N TRP A 128 0.69 30.21 -7.65
CA TRP A 128 1.43 30.14 -6.41
C TRP A 128 2.39 28.96 -6.30
N ILE A 129 2.39 27.99 -7.24
CA ILE A 129 3.35 26.88 -7.29
C ILE A 129 4.42 27.22 -8.33
N THR A 130 5.52 27.81 -7.87
CA THR A 130 6.66 28.19 -8.71
C THR A 130 7.58 27.01 -9.01
N LYS A 131 7.68 26.05 -8.08
CA LYS A 131 8.43 24.80 -8.23
C LYS A 131 7.63 23.65 -7.62
N PRO A 132 7.12 22.69 -8.42
CA PRO A 132 6.45 21.53 -7.86
C PRO A 132 7.48 20.66 -7.13
N PRO A 133 7.13 20.06 -5.97
CA PRO A 133 8.04 19.23 -5.19
C PRO A 133 8.43 17.94 -5.93
N GLN A 134 7.77 17.58 -7.02
CA GLN A 134 8.07 16.39 -7.81
C GLN A 134 8.09 16.75 -9.30
N THR A 135 9.30 16.93 -9.83
CA THR A 135 9.49 17.36 -11.22
C THR A 135 9.11 16.25 -12.21
N VAL A 136 9.15 16.59 -13.51
CA VAL A 136 9.02 15.59 -14.58
C VAL A 136 10.10 14.51 -14.47
N ALA A 137 11.33 14.87 -14.09
CA ALA A 137 12.44 13.92 -13.96
C ALA A 137 12.18 12.93 -12.81
N PHE A 138 11.76 13.44 -11.65
CA PHE A 138 11.35 12.61 -10.51
C PHE A 138 10.24 11.63 -10.90
N ARG A 139 9.15 12.14 -11.50
CA ARG A 139 8.00 11.30 -11.88
C ARG A 139 8.38 10.26 -12.94
N LYS A 140 9.23 10.63 -13.89
CA LYS A 140 9.77 9.69 -14.88
C LYS A 140 10.56 8.57 -14.21
N LYS A 141 11.41 8.89 -13.22
CA LYS A 141 12.14 7.88 -12.45
C LYS A 141 11.18 6.95 -11.71
N ALA A 142 10.23 7.49 -10.95
CA ALA A 142 9.24 6.70 -10.21
C ALA A 142 8.41 5.78 -11.13
N LEU A 143 7.99 6.28 -12.29
CA LEU A 143 7.29 5.49 -13.30
C LEU A 143 8.17 4.39 -13.90
N SER A 144 9.46 4.66 -14.17
CA SER A 144 10.39 3.63 -14.65
C SER A 144 10.46 2.47 -13.67
N VAL A 145 10.71 2.78 -12.40
CA VAL A 145 10.80 1.78 -11.31
C VAL A 145 9.48 1.01 -11.18
N LEU A 146 8.34 1.70 -11.23
CA LEU A 146 7.03 1.06 -11.22
C LEU A 146 6.89 0.07 -12.39
N PHE A 147 7.13 0.52 -13.62
CA PHE A 147 6.93 -0.31 -14.80
C PHE A 147 7.93 -1.47 -14.88
N GLU A 148 9.16 -1.28 -14.42
CA GLU A 148 10.15 -2.37 -14.28
C GLU A 148 9.65 -3.44 -13.30
N TRP A 149 9.10 -3.03 -12.16
CA TRP A 149 8.49 -3.97 -11.22
C TRP A 149 7.25 -4.65 -11.82
N LEU A 150 6.34 -3.90 -12.47
CA LEU A 150 5.15 -4.47 -13.10
C LEU A 150 5.51 -5.50 -14.18
N ALA A 151 6.58 -5.24 -14.96
CA ALA A 151 7.09 -6.18 -15.95
C ALA A 151 7.70 -7.45 -15.33
N SER A 152 8.00 -7.44 -14.03
CA SER A 152 8.52 -8.60 -13.29
C SER A 152 7.44 -9.49 -12.68
N LEU A 153 6.16 -9.09 -12.72
CA LEU A 153 5.05 -9.85 -12.16
C LEU A 153 4.70 -11.06 -13.05
N GLU A 154 4.44 -12.21 -12.43
CA GLU A 154 4.05 -13.43 -13.14
C GLU A 154 2.61 -13.37 -13.67
N ALA A 155 1.73 -12.64 -12.98
CA ALA A 155 0.33 -12.47 -13.33
C ALA A 155 0.00 -11.02 -13.66
N PRO A 156 -0.89 -10.76 -14.64
CA PRO A 156 -1.32 -9.41 -14.96
C PRO A 156 -2.18 -8.84 -13.82
N LEU A 157 -2.02 -7.53 -13.59
CA LEU A 157 -2.89 -6.80 -12.66
C LEU A 157 -4.32 -6.68 -13.19
N GLN A 158 -5.26 -6.60 -12.27
CA GLN A 158 -6.64 -6.23 -12.57
C GLN A 158 -6.80 -4.73 -12.77
N SER A 159 -6.08 -3.91 -11.98
CA SER A 159 -6.13 -2.45 -12.12
C SER A 159 -4.80 -1.78 -11.78
N LEU A 160 -4.57 -0.65 -12.45
CA LEU A 160 -3.45 0.25 -12.22
C LEU A 160 -3.97 1.69 -12.12
N GLY A 161 -3.65 2.39 -11.04
CA GLY A 161 -3.90 3.82 -10.83
C GLY A 161 -2.59 4.62 -10.73
N ILE A 162 -2.59 5.83 -11.29
CA ILE A 162 -1.47 6.79 -11.26
C ILE A 162 -2.04 8.20 -11.04
#